data_AF-A0A960XDB3-F1
#
_entry.id   AF-A0A960XDB3-F1
#
_cell.length_a   1.000
_cell.length_b   1.000
_cell.length_c   1.000
_cell.angle_alpha   90.00
_cell.angle_beta   90.00
_cell.angle_gamma   90.00
#
_symmetry.space_group_name_H-M   'P 1'
#
loop_
_entity.id
_entity.type
_entity.pdbx_description
1 polymer ?
#
loop_
_entity_poly.entity_id
_entity_poly.type
_entity_poly.pdbx_seq_one_letter_code
_entity_poly.pdbx_strand_id
1 'polypeptide(L)'
;MKKFLVATLLLIACTPSSYDGFRREGEGLAYALAKDLEKIETLEDLKHVEGRIKKKLDKLTDLMIAFERFNQGRMGDNVPEGNTFISDKLKSQMHRIYAIEGGKEAFENIASESLQKIQLNLH
;
A
#
# COMPACT_ATOMS: atom_id res chain seq x y z
N MET A 1 19.21 -37.53 -11.97
CA MET A 1 19.27 -36.09 -11.58
C MET A 1 18.40 -35.26 -12.53
N LYS A 2 17.06 -35.35 -12.41
CA LYS A 2 16.11 -34.71 -13.36
C LYS A 2 14.69 -34.62 -12.76
N LYS A 3 14.53 -34.22 -11.50
CA LYS A 3 13.19 -34.10 -10.86
C LYS A 3 13.06 -32.95 -9.83
N PHE A 4 13.91 -31.92 -9.90
CA PHE A 4 13.92 -30.81 -8.93
C PHE A 4 13.63 -29.43 -9.54
N LEU A 5 13.02 -29.39 -10.73
CA LEU A 5 12.82 -28.14 -11.49
C LEU A 5 11.35 -27.68 -11.64
N VAL A 6 10.39 -28.39 -11.04
CA VAL A 6 8.95 -28.10 -11.24
C VAL A 6 8.30 -27.37 -10.06
N ALA A 7 8.96 -27.28 -8.89
CA ALA A 7 8.35 -26.68 -7.70
C ALA A 7 8.50 -25.15 -7.57
N THR A 8 9.29 -24.50 -8.44
CA THR A 8 9.61 -23.06 -8.31
C THR A 8 8.72 -22.13 -9.14
N LEU A 9 7.72 -22.66 -9.86
CA LEU A 9 6.85 -21.89 -10.77
C LEU A 9 5.54 -21.36 -10.15
N LEU A 10 5.32 -21.54 -8.84
CA LEU A 10 4.06 -21.16 -8.17
C LEU A 10 4.18 -20.00 -7.17
N LEU A 11 5.30 -19.26 -7.16
CA LEU A 11 5.41 -18.00 -6.42
C LEU A 11 5.11 -16.78 -7.31
N ILE A 12 4.23 -16.96 -8.30
CA ILE A 12 3.65 -15.83 -9.01
C ILE A 12 2.77 -15.12 -7.98
N ALA A 13 3.16 -13.90 -7.60
CA ALA A 13 2.35 -13.04 -6.76
C ALA A 13 0.92 -13.05 -7.29
N CYS A 14 -0.02 -13.59 -6.51
CA CYS A 14 -1.41 -13.68 -6.91
C CYS A 14 -2.02 -12.28 -6.90
N THR A 15 -1.85 -11.53 -8.00
CA THR A 15 -2.54 -10.27 -8.19
C THR A 15 -4.05 -10.53 -8.24
N PRO A 16 -4.89 -9.75 -7.54
CA PRO A 16 -6.34 -9.90 -7.60
C PRO A 16 -6.86 -9.80 -9.04
N SER A 17 -7.93 -10.54 -9.31
CA SER A 17 -8.60 -10.57 -10.63
C SER A 17 -10.04 -10.04 -10.59
N SER A 18 -10.46 -9.47 -9.47
CA SER A 18 -11.81 -8.91 -9.28
C SER A 18 -11.77 -7.64 -8.42
N TYR A 19 -12.76 -6.76 -8.60
CA TYR A 19 -12.93 -5.55 -7.80
C TYR A 19 -12.94 -5.84 -6.29
N ASP A 20 -13.70 -6.84 -5.85
CA ASP A 20 -13.73 -7.23 -4.44
C ASP A 20 -12.38 -7.75 -3.93
N GLY A 21 -11.61 -8.42 -4.80
CA GLY A 21 -10.25 -8.84 -4.47
C GLY A 21 -9.34 -7.64 -4.22
N PHE A 22 -9.30 -6.69 -5.16
CA PHE A 22 -8.53 -5.44 -5.01
C PHE A 22 -8.98 -4.65 -3.77
N ARG A 23 -10.29 -4.53 -3.56
CA ARG A 23 -10.85 -3.83 -2.40
C ARG A 23 -10.41 -4.47 -1.09
N ARG A 24 -10.59 -5.79 -0.93
CA ARG A 24 -10.21 -6.50 0.30
C ARG A 24 -8.72 -6.43 0.58
N GLU A 25 -7.89 -6.57 -0.44
CA GLU A 25 -6.44 -6.47 -0.29
C GLU A 25 -6.01 -5.03 0.06
N GLY A 26 -6.61 -4.03 -0.58
CA GLY A 26 -6.35 -2.62 -0.32
C GLY A 26 -6.75 -2.22 1.09
N GLU A 27 -7.96 -2.61 1.53
CA GLU A 27 -8.44 -2.42 2.89
C GLU A 27 -7.52 -3.11 3.91
N GLY A 28 -7.07 -4.34 3.63
CA GLY A 28 -6.15 -5.08 4.49
C GLY A 28 -4.79 -4.40 4.62
N LEU A 29 -4.20 -3.96 3.52
CA LEU A 29 -2.92 -3.22 3.51
C LEU A 29 -3.04 -1.87 4.22
N ALA A 30 -4.11 -1.11 3.95
CA ALA A 30 -4.36 0.18 4.57
C ALA A 30 -4.60 0.05 6.09
N TYR A 31 -5.36 -0.95 6.52
CA TYR A 31 -5.55 -1.24 7.94
C TYR A 31 -4.25 -1.63 8.62
N ALA A 32 -3.45 -2.51 8.01
CA ALA A 32 -2.16 -2.94 8.54
C ALA A 32 -1.16 -1.76 8.63
N LEU A 33 -1.16 -0.87 7.64
CA LEU A 33 -0.35 0.34 7.65
C LEU A 33 -0.82 1.27 8.79
N ALA A 34 -2.11 1.57 8.88
CA ALA A 34 -2.67 2.39 9.95
C ALA A 34 -2.32 1.84 11.35
N LYS A 35 -2.30 0.51 11.53
CA LYS A 35 -1.90 -0.14 12.78
C LYS A 35 -0.42 -0.01 13.11
N ASP A 36 0.46 0.05 12.12
CA ASP A 36 1.87 0.36 12.37
C ASP A 36 2.03 1.84 12.70
N LEU A 37 1.36 2.74 11.97
CA LEU A 37 1.42 4.18 12.23
C LEU A 37 0.85 4.56 13.61
N GLU A 38 -0.18 3.85 14.08
CA GLU A 38 -0.79 4.04 15.41
C GLU A 38 0.21 3.87 16.57
N LYS A 39 1.29 3.11 16.37
CA LYS A 39 2.29 2.82 17.41
C LYS A 39 3.44 3.82 17.49
N ILE A 40 3.50 4.76 16.53
CA ILE A 40 4.59 5.72 16.42
C ILE A 40 4.25 6.91 17.30
N GLU A 41 5.04 7.21 18.32
CA GLU A 41 4.81 8.38 19.19
C GLU A 41 5.92 9.42 19.01
N THR A 42 7.10 8.97 18.56
CA THR A 42 8.29 9.80 18.38
C THR A 42 8.90 9.66 16.98
N LEU A 43 9.79 10.58 16.63
CA LEU A 43 10.57 10.50 15.40
C LEU A 43 11.47 9.25 15.38
N GLU A 44 11.95 8.82 16.54
CA GLU A 44 12.81 7.64 16.65
C GLU A 44 12.04 6.35 16.37
N ASP A 45 10.79 6.26 16.84
CA ASP A 45 9.91 5.12 16.52
C ASP A 45 9.70 5.02 15.00
N LEU A 46 9.47 6.17 14.34
CA LEU A 46 9.27 6.22 12.89
C LEU A 46 10.49 5.67 12.14
N LYS A 47 11.71 6.05 12.55
CA LYS A 47 12.96 5.51 11.97
C LYS A 47 13.10 4.00 12.22
N HIS A 48 12.74 3.52 13.41
CA HIS A 48 12.81 2.09 13.74
C HIS A 48 11.86 1.23 12.89
N VAL A 49 10.71 1.77 12.48
CA VAL A 49 9.73 1.04 11.67
C VAL A 49 9.75 1.40 10.19
N GLU A 50 10.62 2.31 9.76
CA GLU A 50 10.73 2.83 8.39
C GLU A 50 10.69 1.73 7.33
N GLY A 51 11.58 0.74 7.43
CA GLY A 51 11.68 -0.34 6.44
C GLY A 51 10.40 -1.17 6.34
N ARG A 52 9.61 -1.26 7.43
CA ARG A 52 8.32 -1.95 7.44
C ARG A 52 7.22 -1.10 6.80
N ILE A 53 7.19 0.20 7.08
CA ILE A 53 6.26 1.15 6.46
C ILE A 53 6.50 1.18 4.95
N LYS A 54 7.75 1.34 4.54
CA LYS A 54 8.16 1.38 3.13
C LYS A 54 7.66 0.16 2.36
N LYS A 55 7.85 -1.05 2.91
CA LYS A 55 7.35 -2.30 2.29
C LYS A 55 5.82 -2.34 2.16
N LYS A 56 5.07 -1.75 3.10
CA LYS A 56 3.60 -1.70 3.01
C LYS A 56 3.13 -0.67 2.00
N LEU A 57 3.77 0.49 1.95
CA LEU A 57 3.50 1.51 0.95
C LEU A 57 3.77 0.99 -0.46
N ASP A 58 4.91 0.31 -0.68
CA ASP A 58 5.24 -0.28 -1.98
C ASP A 58 4.20 -1.31 -2.44
N LYS A 59 3.75 -2.19 -1.53
CA LYS A 59 2.66 -3.14 -1.83
C LYS A 59 1.34 -2.45 -2.16
N LEU A 60 0.99 -1.40 -1.42
CA LEU A 60 -0.23 -0.64 -1.67
C LEU A 60 -0.17 0.07 -3.03
N THR A 61 0.98 0.65 -3.36
CA THR A 61 1.26 1.23 -4.68
C THR A 61 1.16 0.19 -5.79
N ASP A 62 1.76 -0.99 -5.63
CA ASP A 62 1.65 -2.07 -6.61
C ASP A 62 0.21 -2.51 -6.84
N LEU A 63 -0.57 -2.61 -5.75
CA LEU A 63 -1.98 -2.93 -5.82
C LEU A 63 -2.78 -1.84 -6.56
N MET A 64 -2.50 -0.56 -6.30
CA MET A 64 -3.16 0.55 -6.99
C MET A 64 -2.85 0.56 -8.50
N ILE A 65 -1.60 0.31 -8.87
CA ILE A 65 -1.20 0.20 -10.28
C ILE A 65 -1.86 -1.00 -10.95
N ALA A 66 -1.89 -2.15 -10.27
CA ALA A 66 -2.54 -3.35 -10.78
C ALA A 66 -4.06 -3.15 -10.94
N PHE A 67 -4.69 -2.45 -9.99
CA PHE A 67 -6.09 -2.07 -10.06
C PHE A 67 -6.38 -1.16 -11.24
N GLU A 68 -5.58 -0.12 -11.45
CA GLU A 68 -5.74 0.78 -12.58
C GLU A 68 -5.63 0.02 -13.91
N ARG A 69 -4.61 -0.84 -14.07
CA ARG A 69 -4.46 -1.68 -15.27
C ARG A 69 -5.65 -2.61 -15.48
N PHE A 70 -6.21 -3.16 -14.41
CA PHE A 70 -7.43 -3.97 -14.46
C PHE A 70 -8.66 -3.14 -14.88
N ASN A 71 -8.76 -1.89 -14.41
CA ASN A 71 -9.88 -0.99 -14.65
C ASN A 71 -9.85 -0.36 -16.06
N GLN A 72 -8.67 -0.06 -16.60
CA GLN A 72 -8.49 0.51 -17.95
C GLN A 72 -9.10 -0.38 -19.06
N GLY A 73 -9.21 -1.69 -18.83
CA GLY A 73 -9.87 -2.62 -19.75
C GLY A 73 -11.40 -2.75 -19.58
N ARG A 74 -12.01 -2.03 -18.62
CA ARG A 74 -13.41 -2.24 -18.18
C ARG A 74 -14.22 -0.95 -18.13
N MET A 75 -14.00 -0.03 -19.09
CA MET A 75 -14.74 1.23 -19.22
C MET A 75 -16.26 1.03 -19.06
N GLY A 76 -16.83 1.53 -17.95
CA GLY A 76 -18.27 1.58 -17.72
C GLY A 76 -18.79 0.78 -16.52
N ASP A 77 -17.97 -0.04 -15.86
CA ASP A 77 -18.39 -0.71 -14.62
C ASP A 77 -18.40 0.28 -13.45
N ASN A 78 -19.55 0.44 -12.78
CA ASN A 78 -19.68 1.23 -11.55
C ASN A 78 -18.73 0.65 -10.48
N VAL A 79 -17.64 1.34 -10.19
CA VAL A 79 -16.76 1.00 -9.07
C VAL A 79 -17.55 1.17 -7.79
N PRO A 80 -17.77 0.11 -6.98
CA PRO A 80 -18.49 0.23 -5.72
C PRO A 80 -17.77 1.22 -4.80
N GLU A 81 -18.51 2.09 -4.11
CA GLU A 81 -17.93 2.97 -3.11
C GLU A 81 -17.23 2.15 -2.02
N GLY A 82 -15.95 2.47 -1.79
CA GLY A 82 -15.12 1.78 -0.80
C GLY A 82 -15.48 2.14 0.63
N ASN A 83 -15.06 1.32 1.59
CA ASN A 83 -15.24 1.61 3.01
C ASN A 83 -14.37 2.81 3.44
N THR A 84 -15.01 3.96 3.68
CA THR A 84 -14.34 5.21 4.03
C THR A 84 -13.60 5.15 5.37
N PHE A 85 -14.08 4.32 6.32
CA PHE A 85 -13.54 4.25 7.68
C PHE A 85 -12.04 3.92 7.74
N ILE A 86 -11.58 2.98 6.91
CA ILE A 86 -10.17 2.56 6.90
C ILE A 86 -9.30 3.68 6.29
N SER A 87 -9.79 4.33 5.25
CA SER A 87 -9.12 5.47 4.63
C SER A 87 -9.00 6.65 5.61
N ASP A 88 -10.05 6.92 6.39
CA ASP A 88 -10.08 7.98 7.38
C ASP A 88 -9.16 7.68 8.56
N LYS A 89 -9.12 6.43 9.01
CA LYS A 89 -8.17 6.00 10.04
C LYS A 89 -6.72 6.19 9.58
N LEU A 90 -6.40 5.79 8.35
CA LEU A 90 -5.05 5.96 7.81
C LEU A 90 -4.67 7.45 7.73
N LYS A 91 -5.54 8.29 7.17
CA LYS A 91 -5.36 9.75 7.11
C LYS A 91 -5.12 10.36 8.49
N SER A 92 -5.94 9.97 9.47
CA SER A 92 -5.81 10.44 10.86
C SER A 92 -4.43 10.11 11.45
N GLN A 93 -3.91 8.90 11.23
CA GLN A 93 -2.58 8.52 11.72
C GLN A 93 -1.45 9.26 11.00
N MET A 94 -1.59 9.50 9.69
CA MET A 94 -0.63 10.30 8.94
C MET A 94 -0.56 11.73 9.47
N HIS A 95 -1.72 12.37 9.70
CA HIS A 95 -1.78 13.71 10.29
C HIS A 95 -1.11 13.75 11.67
N ARG A 96 -1.30 12.71 12.49
CA ARG A 96 -0.65 12.60 13.80
C ARG A 96 0.88 12.54 13.68
N ILE A 97 1.39 11.74 12.75
CA ILE A 97 2.84 11.66 12.48
C ILE A 97 3.39 13.00 11.98
N TYR A 98 2.64 13.70 11.15
CA TYR A 98 3.06 15.00 10.61
C TYR A 98 3.16 16.09 11.69
N ALA A 99 2.47 15.90 12.83
CA ALA A 99 2.56 16.79 13.98
C ALA A 99 3.80 16.51 14.86
N ILE A 100 4.50 15.38 14.67
CA ILE A 100 5.77 15.09 15.35
C ILE A 100 6.86 16.00 14.75
N GLU A 101 7.73 16.56 15.57
CA GLU A 101 8.88 17.35 15.10
C GLU A 101 9.76 16.52 14.16
N GLY A 102 9.96 17.01 12.93
CA GLY A 102 10.66 16.28 11.86
C GLY A 102 9.89 15.07 11.27
N GLY A 103 8.72 14.73 11.82
CA GLY A 103 7.95 13.55 11.42
C GLY A 103 7.39 13.62 10.01
N LYS A 104 6.95 14.82 9.58
CA LYS A 104 6.48 15.05 8.21
C LYS A 104 7.57 14.74 7.18
N GLU A 105 8.73 15.39 7.29
CA GLU A 105 9.85 15.21 6.35
C GLU A 105 10.32 13.76 6.33
N ALA A 106 10.49 13.14 7.51
CA ALA A 106 10.86 11.74 7.61
C ALA A 106 9.84 10.83 6.92
N PHE A 107 8.53 11.03 7.15
CA PHE A 107 7.51 10.21 6.51
C PHE A 107 7.43 10.42 5.00
N GLU A 108 7.55 11.66 4.52
CA GLU A 108 7.57 11.97 3.09
C GLU A 108 8.78 11.32 2.40
N ASN A 109 9.95 11.31 3.05
CA ASN A 109 11.13 10.61 2.55
C ASN A 109 10.88 9.10 2.43
N ILE A 110 10.22 8.49 3.43
CA ILE A 110 9.83 7.07 3.38
C ILE A 110 8.87 6.79 2.22
N ALA A 111 7.91 7.68 1.98
CA ALA A 111 6.87 7.52 0.96
C ALA A 111 7.32 7.92 -0.46
N SER A 112 8.44 8.64 -0.60
CA SER A 112 8.89 9.27 -1.84
C SER A 112 8.92 8.31 -3.04
N GLU A 113 9.57 7.16 -2.90
CA GLU A 113 9.68 6.15 -3.96
C GLU A 113 8.31 5.59 -4.36
N SER A 114 7.45 5.30 -3.39
CA SER A 114 6.09 4.80 -3.65
C SER A 114 5.23 5.84 -4.38
N LEU A 115 5.36 7.12 -4.03
CA LEU A 115 4.65 8.22 -4.71
C LEU A 115 5.16 8.43 -6.14
N GLN A 116 6.47 8.41 -6.35
CA GLN A 116 7.06 8.49 -7.70
C GLN A 116 6.60 7.33 -8.58
N LYS A 117 6.56 6.11 -8.02
CA LYS A 117 6.10 4.92 -8.73
C LYS A 117 4.64 5.03 -9.16
N ILE A 118 3.76 5.59 -8.31
CA ILE A 118 2.36 5.90 -8.68
C ILE A 118 2.34 6.89 -9.84
N GLN A 119 3.04 8.02 -9.71
CA GLN A 119 3.08 9.06 -10.75
C GLN A 119 3.49 8.47 -12.10
N LEU A 120 4.58 7.71 -12.16
CA LEU A 120 5.06 7.12 -13.41
C LEU A 120 4.11 6.10 -14.07
N ASN A 121 3.15 5.53 -13.34
CA ASN A 121 2.31 4.44 -13.82
C ASN A 121 0.82 4.78 -13.98
N LEU A 122 0.37 5.93 -13.47
CA LEU A 122 -1.05 6.35 -13.53
C LEU A 122 -1.27 7.57 -14.45
N HIS A 123 -0.53 7.67 -15.56
CA HIS A 123 -0.67 8.72 -16.57
C HIS A 123 -1.24 8.19 -17.89
#